data_AF-A0A0W7W974-F1
#
_entry.id   AF-A0A0W7W974-F1
#
_cell.length_a   1.000
_cell.length_b   1.000
_cell.length_c   1.000
_cell.angle_alpha   90.00
_cell.angle_beta   90.00
_cell.angle_gamma   90.00
#
_symmetry.space_group_name_H-M   'P 1'
#
loop_
_entity.id
_entity.type
_entity.pdbx_description
1 polymer ?
#
loop_
_entity_poly.entity_id
_entity_poly.type
_entity_poly.pdbx_seq_one_letter_code
_entity_poly.pdbx_strand_id
1 'polypeptide(L)'
;MVWLALTFEWPRPIALPGWIAWAHGFLIVIALFASILLWMWGLIMVSMPADTRRGLAFELFAKHEGMGYMRMGFPPARLGVFFAEKLPGPRDPARRRLPVGAARPASLFRSTFVLWRGRDASDPELAIGIASYTGGKNDPKGPRHGFRYLSLRLPRALPHLIIDARGNGSLRTLLPGTQRLSLEGDFDRYFTIYVPEGYERDALELLTPDVMACLIDYGSRWDIEVIDDRLQLASSRVTARSDAAESTALVYFAELVGAELAHQAASYSDPRASRPRAQVAAQGRRLRRRSTAWTTAAFVGVIGAMLAFPHVLGWLLDR
;
A
#
# COMPACT_ATOMS: atom_id res chain seq x y z
N MET A 1 -23.76 -24.63 32.76
CA MET A 1 -22.48 -24.62 33.51
C MET A 1 -21.43 -25.30 32.66
N VAL A 2 -20.52 -24.49 32.10
CA VAL A 2 -19.44 -24.91 31.21
C VAL A 2 -18.27 -25.34 32.10
N TRP A 3 -18.07 -26.66 32.27
CA TRP A 3 -16.92 -27.25 32.95
C TRP A 3 -16.52 -28.56 32.25
N LEU A 4 -16.29 -28.49 30.94
CA LEU A 4 -15.47 -29.49 30.25
C LEU A 4 -14.02 -29.04 30.41
N ALA A 5 -13.47 -29.25 31.61
CA ALA A 5 -12.05 -29.15 31.84
C ALA A 5 -11.38 -30.26 31.03
N LEU A 6 -10.46 -29.89 30.13
CA LEU A 6 -9.54 -30.80 29.48
C LEU A 6 -8.68 -31.49 30.56
N THR A 7 -9.14 -32.62 31.10
CA THR A 7 -8.29 -33.50 31.91
C THR A 7 -7.33 -34.20 30.96
N PHE A 8 -6.19 -33.57 30.73
CA PHE A 8 -5.07 -34.19 30.03
C PHE A 8 -4.44 -35.22 30.97
N GLU A 9 -4.99 -36.44 30.99
CA GLU A 9 -4.42 -37.56 31.73
C GLU A 9 -3.18 -38.06 31.00
N TRP A 10 -2.01 -37.74 31.56
CA TRP A 10 -0.74 -38.24 31.05
C TRP A 10 -0.70 -39.78 31.23
N PRO A 11 -0.48 -40.58 30.18
CA PRO A 11 -0.75 -42.03 30.17
C PRO A 11 0.14 -42.87 31.11
N ARG A 12 1.13 -42.26 31.78
CA ARG A 12 1.94 -42.91 32.81
C ARG A 12 2.23 -41.95 33.98
N PRO A 13 1.76 -42.20 35.20
CA PRO A 13 2.10 -41.35 36.34
C PRO A 13 3.61 -41.35 36.57
N ILE A 14 4.25 -40.18 36.42
CA ILE A 14 5.68 -40.01 36.69
C ILE A 14 5.83 -39.86 38.21
N ALA A 15 6.21 -40.95 38.88
CA ALA A 15 6.48 -40.92 40.31
C ALA A 15 7.77 -40.13 40.59
N LEU A 16 7.64 -38.91 41.13
CA LEU A 16 8.78 -38.12 41.58
C LEU A 16 9.22 -38.56 42.98
N PRO A 17 10.53 -38.58 43.29
CA PRO A 17 11.02 -38.80 44.65
C PRO A 17 10.39 -37.82 45.65
N GLY A 18 10.14 -38.27 46.89
CA GLY A 18 9.39 -37.49 47.89
C GLY A 18 9.92 -36.09 48.18
N TRP A 19 11.22 -35.85 48.00
CA TRP A 19 11.87 -34.55 48.21
C TRP A 19 11.59 -33.51 47.10
N ILE A 20 11.10 -33.94 45.93
CA ILE A 20 10.73 -33.08 44.79
C ILE A 20 9.21 -33.07 44.53
N ALA A 21 8.44 -33.94 45.19
CA ALA A 21 7.01 -34.08 44.94
C ALA A 21 6.20 -32.76 45.06
N TRP A 22 6.64 -31.84 45.94
CA TRP A 22 6.02 -30.51 46.10
C TRP A 22 6.10 -29.65 44.82
N ALA A 23 7.09 -29.88 43.96
CA ALA A 23 7.32 -29.14 42.72
C ALA A 23 6.65 -29.80 41.51
N HIS A 24 5.89 -30.88 41.67
CA HIS A 24 5.34 -31.68 40.56
C HIS A 24 4.52 -30.84 39.57
N GLY A 25 3.60 -30.00 40.05
CA GLY A 25 2.81 -29.12 39.19
C GLY A 25 3.66 -28.09 38.42
N PHE A 26 4.68 -27.53 39.07
CA PHE A 26 5.61 -26.59 38.45
C PHE A 26 6.47 -27.26 37.36
N LEU A 27 6.94 -28.48 37.60
CA LEU A 27 7.71 -29.26 36.63
C LEU A 27 6.87 -29.64 35.40
N ILE A 28 5.58 -29.96 35.57
CA ILE A 28 4.66 -30.18 34.44
C ILE A 28 4.55 -28.91 33.58
N VAL A 29 4.37 -27.74 34.21
CA VAL A 29 4.29 -26.46 33.49
C VAL A 29 5.59 -26.18 32.74
N ILE A 30 6.76 -26.38 33.37
CA ILE A 30 8.06 -26.25 32.70
C ILE A 30 8.16 -27.19 31.50
N ALA A 31 7.81 -28.47 31.68
CA ALA A 31 7.88 -29.46 30.61
C ALA A 31 6.97 -29.10 29.42
N LEU A 32 5.75 -28.61 29.71
CA LEU A 32 4.84 -28.09 28.70
C LEU A 32 5.47 -26.92 27.93
N PHE A 33 5.95 -25.88 28.61
CA PHE A 33 6.58 -24.73 27.95
C PHE A 33 7.85 -25.14 27.19
N ALA A 34 8.67 -26.04 27.74
CA ALA A 34 9.86 -26.56 27.07
C ALA A 34 9.50 -27.30 25.77
N SER A 35 8.45 -28.12 25.78
CA SER A 35 7.97 -28.81 24.57
C SER A 35 7.43 -27.83 23.51
N ILE A 36 6.70 -26.78 23.92
CA ILE A 36 6.23 -25.72 23.01
C ILE A 36 7.43 -24.98 22.39
N LEU A 37 8.43 -24.61 23.20
CA LEU A 37 9.64 -23.94 22.74
C LEU A 37 10.43 -24.82 21.77
N LEU A 38 10.58 -26.11 22.08
CA LEU A 38 11.29 -27.07 21.22
C LEU A 38 10.56 -27.30 19.89
N TRP A 39 9.23 -27.37 19.92
CA TRP A 39 8.41 -27.43 18.72
C TRP A 39 8.53 -26.16 17.86
N MET A 40 8.47 -24.98 18.48
CA MET A 40 8.64 -23.70 17.80
C MET A 40 10.05 -23.55 17.21
N TRP A 41 11.08 -24.00 17.92
CA TRP A 41 12.46 -24.04 17.44
C TRP A 41 12.61 -24.98 16.23
N GLY A 42 11.97 -26.16 16.27
CA GLY A 42 11.89 -27.07 15.13
C GLY A 42 11.26 -26.42 13.89
N LEU A 43 10.16 -25.68 14.05
CA LEU A 43 9.54 -24.93 12.95
C LEU A 43 10.46 -23.85 12.36
N ILE A 44 11.18 -23.12 13.21
CA ILE A 44 12.15 -22.10 12.78
C ILE A 44 13.25 -22.76 11.95
N MET A 45 13.83 -23.87 12.43
CA MET A 45 14.85 -24.65 11.72
C MET A 45 14.39 -25.14 10.35
N VAL A 46 13.14 -25.61 10.22
CA VAL A 46 12.58 -26.04 8.94
C VAL A 46 12.34 -24.87 7.98
N SER A 47 12.05 -23.67 8.49
CA SER A 47 11.76 -22.49 7.64
C SER A 47 13.01 -21.74 7.16
N MET A 48 14.11 -21.73 7.92
CA MET A 48 15.35 -21.01 7.54
C MET A 48 15.89 -21.37 6.15
N PRO A 49 15.95 -22.66 5.73
CA PRO A 49 16.41 -23.02 4.39
C PRO A 49 15.52 -22.49 3.26
N ALA A 50 14.21 -22.38 3.48
CA ALA A 50 13.28 -21.85 2.47
C ALA A 50 13.46 -20.33 2.29
N ASP A 51 13.58 -19.61 3.40
CA ASP A 51 13.79 -18.17 3.41
C ASP A 51 15.17 -17.77 2.86
N THR A 52 16.22 -18.54 3.18
CA THR A 52 17.56 -18.36 2.61
C THR A 52 17.56 -18.63 1.10
N ARG A 53 16.93 -19.72 0.64
CA ARG A 53 16.78 -20.02 -0.80
C ARG A 53 16.04 -18.92 -1.54
N ARG A 54 14.97 -18.39 -0.94
CA ARG A 54 14.23 -17.25 -1.48
C ARG A 54 15.11 -16.00 -1.60
N GLY A 55 15.88 -15.69 -0.55
CA GLY A 55 16.82 -14.57 -0.56
C GLY A 55 17.86 -14.70 -1.68
N LEU A 56 18.48 -15.88 -1.81
CA LEU A 56 19.44 -16.15 -2.88
C LEU A 56 18.81 -16.07 -4.28
N ALA A 57 17.59 -16.57 -4.46
CA ALA A 57 16.87 -16.47 -5.72
C ALA A 57 16.63 -15.00 -6.11
N PHE A 58 16.24 -14.16 -5.16
CA PHE A 58 16.07 -12.72 -5.39
C PHE A 58 17.41 -12.01 -5.64
N GLU A 59 18.47 -12.40 -4.95
CA GLU A 59 19.80 -11.83 -5.19
C GLU A 59 20.31 -12.17 -6.60
N LEU A 60 20.13 -13.43 -7.05
CA LEU A 60 20.49 -13.85 -8.40
C LEU A 60 19.62 -13.15 -9.46
N PHE A 61 18.32 -13.07 -9.24
CA PHE A 61 17.40 -12.32 -10.10
C PHE A 61 17.82 -10.85 -10.20
N ALA A 62 18.11 -10.21 -9.07
CA ALA A 62 18.55 -8.82 -9.04
C ALA A 62 19.85 -8.63 -9.85
N LYS A 63 20.84 -9.52 -9.68
CA LYS A 63 22.08 -9.48 -10.46
C LYS A 63 21.83 -9.62 -11.97
N HIS A 64 20.92 -10.51 -12.38
CA HIS A 64 20.55 -10.70 -13.79
C HIS A 64 19.91 -9.42 -14.37
N GLU A 65 19.03 -8.77 -13.62
CA GLU A 65 18.30 -7.57 -14.04
C GLU A 65 19.07 -6.24 -13.80
N GLY A 66 20.34 -6.32 -13.39
CA GLY A 66 21.14 -5.14 -13.05
C GLY A 66 20.57 -4.31 -11.90
N MET A 67 19.94 -4.98 -10.92
CA MET A 67 19.33 -4.39 -9.73
C MET A 67 20.09 -4.80 -8.46
N GLY A 68 19.96 -3.97 -7.41
CA GLY A 68 20.32 -4.34 -6.06
C GLY A 68 19.20 -5.10 -5.36
N TYR A 69 19.56 -6.03 -4.48
CA TYR A 69 18.64 -6.72 -3.58
C TYR A 69 18.99 -6.44 -2.12
N MET A 70 17.98 -6.16 -1.30
CA MET A 70 18.16 -6.04 0.14
C MET A 70 16.99 -6.67 0.88
N ARG A 71 17.31 -7.62 1.76
CA ARG A 71 16.37 -8.17 2.74
C ARG A 71 16.15 -7.14 3.86
N MET A 72 14.88 -6.93 4.25
CA MET A 72 14.49 -5.90 5.21
C MET A 72 15.05 -4.52 4.84
N GLY A 73 14.97 -4.17 3.55
CA GLY A 73 15.53 -2.93 3.03
C GLY A 73 14.74 -1.69 3.43
N PHE A 74 14.98 -0.61 2.70
CA PHE A 74 14.36 0.67 2.98
C PHE A 74 12.84 0.66 2.70
N PRO A 75 12.05 1.38 3.50
CA PRO A 75 10.61 1.44 3.31
C PRO A 75 10.22 2.38 2.15
N PRO A 76 9.07 2.16 1.48
CA PRO A 76 8.57 3.08 0.48
C PRO A 76 8.34 4.48 1.08
N ALA A 77 8.59 5.52 0.28
CA ALA A 77 8.36 6.89 0.67
C ALA A 77 6.87 7.19 0.84
N ARG A 78 6.54 8.12 1.73
CA ARG A 78 5.15 8.55 1.95
C ARG A 78 4.72 9.54 0.88
N LEU A 79 4.18 9.02 -0.21
CA LEU A 79 3.80 9.82 -1.35
C LEU A 79 2.49 9.29 -1.94
N GLY A 80 1.53 10.17 -2.19
CA GLY A 80 0.27 9.80 -2.80
C GLY A 80 -0.77 9.18 -1.88
N VAL A 81 -1.86 8.75 -2.51
CA VAL A 81 -2.98 8.04 -1.91
C VAL A 81 -2.51 6.67 -1.46
N PHE A 82 -1.68 5.98 -2.26
CA PHE A 82 -1.27 4.61 -1.97
C PHE A 82 -0.31 4.55 -0.79
N PHE A 83 0.69 5.43 -0.73
CA PHE A 83 1.69 5.39 0.36
C PHE A 83 1.42 6.40 1.46
N ALA A 84 0.16 6.58 1.86
CA ALA A 84 -0.23 7.25 3.09
C ALA A 84 0.35 8.69 3.22
N GLU A 85 0.40 9.44 2.12
CA GLU A 85 0.76 10.85 2.17
C GLU A 85 -0.30 11.61 2.98
N LYS A 86 0.18 12.42 3.93
CA LYS A 86 -0.68 13.33 4.68
C LYS A 86 -0.86 14.59 3.85
N LEU A 87 -2.07 14.82 3.35
CA LEU A 87 -2.38 16.11 2.74
C LEU A 87 -2.38 17.19 3.82
N PRO A 88 -1.73 18.35 3.57
CA PRO A 88 -1.65 19.41 4.55
C PRO A 88 -3.05 19.97 4.86
N GLY A 89 -3.40 19.94 6.14
CA GLY A 89 -4.67 20.47 6.64
C GLY A 89 -4.81 21.98 6.37
N PRO A 90 -6.01 22.58 6.53
CA PRO A 90 -6.23 24.01 6.36
C PRO A 90 -5.29 24.88 7.20
N ARG A 91 -4.84 24.36 8.35
CA ARG A 91 -3.95 25.03 9.32
C ARG A 91 -2.49 24.57 9.24
N ASP A 92 -2.14 23.74 8.26
CA ASP A 92 -0.79 23.15 8.17
C ASP A 92 0.20 24.14 7.53
N PRO A 93 1.29 24.53 8.24
CA PRO A 93 2.29 25.44 7.71
C PRO A 93 2.96 24.93 6.41
N ALA A 94 2.93 23.62 6.14
CA ALA A 94 3.42 23.04 4.89
C ALA A 94 2.65 23.51 3.63
N ARG A 95 1.43 24.08 3.77
CA ARG A 95 0.74 24.75 2.65
C ARG A 95 1.52 25.95 2.10
N ARG A 96 2.41 26.56 2.89
CA ARG A 96 3.12 27.79 2.51
C ARG A 96 4.43 27.55 1.76
N ARG A 97 5.01 26.34 1.80
CA ARG A 97 6.16 25.82 1.03
C ARG A 97 6.66 24.60 1.79
N LEU A 98 6.88 23.46 1.13
CA LEU A 98 7.91 22.54 1.59
C LEU A 98 9.24 23.14 1.13
N PRO A 99 10.13 23.58 2.04
CA PRO A 99 11.44 24.07 1.64
C PRO A 99 12.20 22.96 0.90
N VAL A 100 12.94 23.34 -0.14
CA VAL A 100 13.88 22.44 -0.81
C VAL A 100 14.88 21.97 0.25
N GLY A 101 14.94 20.66 0.50
CA GLY A 101 15.79 20.07 1.55
C GLY A 101 15.09 19.79 2.90
N ALA A 102 13.77 19.99 3.02
CA ALA A 102 13.03 19.51 4.19
C ALA A 102 13.16 17.98 4.31
N ALA A 103 13.50 17.50 5.51
CA ALA A 103 13.57 16.08 5.78
C ALA A 103 12.23 15.41 5.42
N ARG A 104 12.28 14.39 4.56
CA ARG A 104 11.08 13.63 4.20
C ARG A 104 10.49 13.04 5.49
N PRO A 105 9.17 13.11 5.70
CA PRO A 105 8.54 12.54 6.88
C PRO A 105 8.88 11.04 6.96
N ALA A 106 9.14 10.55 8.17
CA ALA A 106 9.44 9.14 8.41
C ALA A 106 8.37 8.26 7.79
N SER A 107 8.81 7.17 7.13
CA SER A 107 7.90 6.23 6.49
C SER A 107 7.02 5.53 7.53
N LEU A 108 5.77 5.24 7.14
CA LEU A 108 4.82 4.48 7.95
C LEU A 108 4.80 3.01 7.53
N PHE A 109 5.85 2.57 6.85
CA PHE A 109 5.95 1.24 6.28
C PHE A 109 7.25 0.57 6.71
N ARG A 110 7.25 -0.75 6.67
CA ARG A 110 8.44 -1.59 6.76
C ARG A 110 8.51 -2.49 5.54
N SER A 111 9.65 -2.54 4.87
CA SER A 111 9.87 -3.46 3.76
C SER A 111 10.32 -4.83 4.27
N THR A 112 9.75 -5.89 3.71
CA THR A 112 10.22 -7.27 3.88
C THR A 112 11.45 -7.51 3.01
N PHE A 113 11.42 -7.03 1.77
CA PHE A 113 12.57 -6.98 0.87
C PHE A 113 12.36 -5.85 -0.14
N VAL A 114 13.45 -5.42 -0.77
CA VAL A 114 13.42 -4.49 -1.89
C VAL A 114 14.42 -4.90 -2.97
N LEU A 115 13.95 -4.88 -4.21
CA LEU A 115 14.75 -4.86 -5.43
C LEU A 115 14.81 -3.39 -5.86
N TRP A 116 15.98 -2.88 -6.21
CA TRP A 116 16.11 -1.48 -6.54
C TRP A 116 17.14 -1.20 -7.62
N ARG A 117 16.94 -0.10 -8.35
CA ARG A 117 17.88 0.45 -9.34
C ARG A 117 18.08 1.93 -9.05
N GLY A 118 19.29 2.43 -9.22
CA GLY A 118 19.65 3.83 -9.02
C GLY A 118 21.00 3.98 -8.31
N ARG A 119 21.42 5.23 -8.07
CA ARG A 119 22.67 5.52 -7.36
C ARG A 119 22.52 5.58 -5.84
N ASP A 120 21.33 5.92 -5.37
CA ASP A 120 21.04 6.12 -3.95
C ASP A 120 19.85 5.25 -3.53
N ALA A 121 20.05 4.43 -2.50
CA ALA A 121 19.01 3.60 -1.92
C ALA A 121 17.94 4.43 -1.18
N SER A 122 18.23 5.68 -0.81
CA SER A 122 17.28 6.57 -0.12
C SER A 122 16.23 7.19 -1.06
N ASP A 123 16.54 7.30 -2.35
CA ASP A 123 15.67 7.83 -3.40
C ASP A 123 15.92 7.08 -4.73
N PRO A 124 15.66 5.75 -4.77
CA PRO A 124 16.00 4.94 -5.93
C PRO A 124 15.22 5.36 -7.17
N GLU A 125 15.76 5.08 -8.35
CA GLU A 125 15.06 5.31 -9.63
C GLU A 125 13.93 4.31 -9.81
N LEU A 126 14.18 3.05 -9.45
CA LEU A 126 13.17 1.99 -9.40
C LEU A 126 13.28 1.27 -8.05
N ALA A 127 12.16 1.03 -7.40
CA ALA A 127 12.06 0.16 -6.23
C ALA A 127 10.85 -0.77 -6.38
N ILE A 128 11.06 -2.05 -6.16
CA ILE A 128 10.03 -3.10 -6.18
C ILE A 128 10.16 -3.91 -4.90
N GLY A 129 9.07 -4.17 -4.19
CA GLY A 129 9.19 -4.95 -2.96
C GLY A 129 7.86 -5.32 -2.32
N ILE A 130 7.97 -5.93 -1.15
CA ILE A 130 6.83 -6.12 -0.24
C ILE A 130 7.02 -5.22 0.95
N ALA A 131 5.99 -4.46 1.29
CA ALA A 131 5.95 -3.65 2.49
C ALA A 131 4.69 -3.95 3.31
N SER A 132 4.73 -3.61 4.60
CA SER A 132 3.56 -3.63 5.48
C SER A 132 3.46 -2.31 6.22
N TYR A 133 2.23 -1.86 6.47
CA TYR A 133 1.97 -0.64 7.21
C TYR A 133 2.24 -0.83 8.70
N THR A 134 2.98 0.11 9.27
CA THR A 134 3.37 0.15 10.69
C THR A 134 2.89 1.43 11.38
N GLY A 135 2.12 2.29 10.70
CA GLY A 135 1.60 3.52 11.27
C GLY A 135 0.48 3.28 12.31
N GLY A 136 0.27 4.28 13.15
CA GLY A 136 -0.74 4.24 14.22
C GLY A 136 -2.16 4.56 13.75
N LYS A 137 -3.09 4.61 14.71
CA LYS A 137 -4.52 4.91 14.48
C LYS A 137 -4.77 6.32 13.92
N ASN A 138 -3.90 7.27 14.27
CA ASN A 138 -4.02 8.68 13.90
C ASN A 138 -3.22 9.06 12.65
N ASP A 139 -2.47 8.11 12.10
CA ASP A 139 -1.71 8.31 10.88
C ASP A 139 -2.60 8.21 9.63
N PRO A 140 -2.20 8.87 8.52
CA PRO A 140 -2.89 8.68 7.24
C PRO A 140 -2.93 7.19 6.88
N LYS A 141 -4.09 6.73 6.44
CA LYS A 141 -4.27 5.32 6.09
C LYS A 141 -3.62 5.03 4.74
N GLY A 142 -2.82 3.96 4.69
CA GLY A 142 -2.40 3.27 3.47
C GLY A 142 -2.86 1.79 3.49
N PRO A 143 -2.36 0.94 2.59
CA PRO A 143 -2.63 -0.49 2.60
C PRO A 143 -2.21 -1.12 3.94
N ARG A 144 -3.17 -1.68 4.68
CA ARG A 144 -2.96 -2.13 6.08
C ARG A 144 -2.20 -3.44 6.18
N HIS A 145 -2.47 -4.37 5.27
CA HIS A 145 -1.83 -5.67 5.23
C HIS A 145 -0.54 -5.61 4.41
N GLY A 146 0.25 -6.69 4.41
CA GLY A 146 1.39 -6.78 3.51
C GLY A 146 0.96 -6.56 2.06
N PHE A 147 1.60 -5.63 1.36
CA PHE A 147 1.32 -5.26 -0.01
C PHE A 147 2.61 -5.29 -0.84
N ARG A 148 2.48 -5.69 -2.11
CA ARG A 148 3.54 -5.49 -3.10
C ARG A 148 3.46 -4.07 -3.63
N TYR A 149 4.61 -3.50 -3.93
CA TYR A 149 4.69 -2.18 -4.50
C TYR A 149 5.76 -2.08 -5.57
N LEU A 150 5.56 -1.12 -6.46
CA LEU A 150 6.58 -0.57 -7.35
C LEU A 150 6.58 0.95 -7.21
N SER A 151 7.76 1.56 -7.26
CA SER A 151 7.96 2.99 -7.37
C SER A 151 9.03 3.26 -8.42
N LEU A 152 8.65 3.90 -9.51
CA LEU A 152 9.52 4.28 -10.62
C LEU A 152 9.60 5.80 -10.71
N ARG A 153 10.79 6.34 -10.92
CA ARG A 153 11.03 7.75 -11.18
C ARG A 153 10.76 8.07 -12.64
N LEU A 154 9.97 9.11 -12.87
CA LEU A 154 9.66 9.66 -14.18
C LEU A 154 10.60 10.84 -14.49
N PRO A 155 10.83 11.16 -15.78
CA PRO A 155 11.75 12.23 -16.17
C PRO A 155 11.25 13.64 -15.81
N ARG A 156 9.95 13.78 -15.54
CA ARG A 156 9.30 15.04 -15.17
C ARG A 156 8.26 14.85 -14.07
N ALA A 157 7.94 15.95 -13.39
CA ALA A 157 6.77 16.03 -12.56
C ALA A 157 5.50 16.08 -13.42
N LEU A 158 4.56 15.18 -13.15
CA LEU A 158 3.29 15.03 -13.87
C LEU A 158 2.10 15.38 -12.99
N PRO A 159 0.96 15.77 -13.59
CA PRO A 159 -0.28 15.93 -12.84
C PRO A 159 -0.65 14.62 -12.17
N HIS A 160 -1.26 14.73 -11.01
CA HIS A 160 -1.68 13.57 -10.23
C HIS A 160 -2.70 12.77 -11.05
N LEU A 161 -2.42 11.50 -11.27
CA LEU A 161 -3.30 10.59 -12.00
C LEU A 161 -3.43 9.30 -11.21
N ILE A 162 -4.65 8.81 -11.02
CA ILE A 162 -4.88 7.45 -10.51
C ILE A 162 -5.57 6.64 -11.58
N ILE A 163 -5.04 5.47 -11.86
CA ILE A 163 -5.56 4.48 -12.81
C ILE A 163 -5.92 3.25 -11.96
N ASP A 164 -7.19 3.17 -11.56
CA ASP A 164 -7.72 2.10 -10.69
C ASP A 164 -8.15 0.90 -11.54
N ALA A 165 -7.48 -0.23 -11.36
CA ALA A 165 -7.77 -1.46 -12.07
C ALA A 165 -9.08 -2.07 -11.56
N ARG A 166 -10.04 -2.25 -12.47
CA ARG A 166 -11.38 -2.78 -12.11
C ARG A 166 -11.32 -4.18 -11.50
N GLY A 167 -10.31 -4.97 -11.88
CA GLY A 167 -10.07 -6.31 -11.34
C GLY A 167 -9.39 -6.34 -9.96
N ASN A 168 -8.84 -5.22 -9.47
CA ASN A 168 -8.13 -5.14 -8.19
C ASN A 168 -8.93 -4.41 -7.10
N GLY A 169 -9.79 -3.47 -7.49
CA GLY A 169 -10.92 -2.92 -6.73
C GLY A 169 -10.64 -2.51 -5.29
N SER A 170 -10.40 -1.23 -5.02
CA SER A 170 -10.63 -0.65 -3.68
C SER A 170 -10.63 0.89 -3.60
N LEU A 171 -10.08 1.60 -4.58
CA LEU A 171 -9.77 3.03 -4.44
C LEU A 171 -10.94 3.96 -4.74
N ARG A 172 -11.95 3.47 -5.46
CA ARG A 172 -13.14 4.24 -5.89
C ARG A 172 -13.90 4.87 -4.73
N THR A 173 -13.79 4.30 -3.53
CA THR A 173 -14.45 4.80 -2.32
C THR A 173 -13.76 6.04 -1.73
N LEU A 174 -12.47 6.23 -2.01
CA LEU A 174 -11.64 7.30 -1.45
C LEU A 174 -11.72 8.59 -2.28
N LEU A 175 -12.06 8.48 -3.56
CA LEU A 175 -12.03 9.58 -4.52
C LEU A 175 -13.46 10.04 -4.90
N PRO A 176 -13.72 11.35 -5.05
CA PRO A 176 -14.99 11.85 -5.53
C PRO A 176 -15.20 11.49 -7.02
N GLY A 177 -16.45 11.25 -7.41
CA GLY A 177 -16.80 10.92 -8.80
C GLY A 177 -16.58 12.09 -9.77
N THR A 178 -16.55 13.33 -9.28
CA THR A 178 -16.30 14.54 -10.10
C THR A 178 -14.92 14.58 -10.73
N GLN A 179 -13.96 13.83 -10.17
CA GLN A 179 -12.60 13.72 -10.68
C GLN A 179 -12.43 12.52 -11.63
N ARG A 180 -13.51 11.81 -11.97
CA ARG A 180 -13.43 10.64 -12.84
C ARG A 180 -13.36 11.09 -14.30
N LEU A 181 -12.35 10.59 -15.01
CA LEU A 181 -12.23 10.71 -16.46
C LEU A 181 -12.58 9.37 -17.11
N SER A 182 -13.34 9.42 -18.20
CA SER A 182 -13.63 8.28 -19.07
C SER A 182 -12.86 8.49 -20.36
N LEU A 183 -12.20 7.43 -20.84
CA LEU A 183 -11.45 7.49 -22.10
C LEU A 183 -12.22 6.84 -23.24
N GLU A 184 -11.77 7.12 -24.46
CA GLU A 184 -12.32 6.52 -25.67
C GLU A 184 -12.06 5.01 -25.75
N GLY A 185 -12.81 4.33 -26.63
CA GLY A 185 -12.69 2.90 -26.84
C GLY A 185 -13.22 2.08 -25.68
N ASP A 186 -12.53 0.99 -25.36
CA ASP A 186 -12.98 0.02 -24.35
C ASP A 186 -12.13 0.06 -23.07
N PHE A 187 -11.29 1.09 -22.90
CA PHE A 187 -10.39 1.28 -21.76
C PHE A 187 -11.11 1.26 -20.40
N ASP A 188 -12.31 1.85 -20.34
CA ASP A 188 -13.17 1.89 -19.16
C ASP A 188 -13.66 0.51 -18.67
N ARG A 189 -13.48 -0.55 -19.49
CA ARG A 189 -13.73 -1.95 -19.10
C ARG A 189 -12.62 -2.50 -18.21
N TYR A 190 -11.41 -1.97 -18.31
CA TYR A 190 -10.24 -2.43 -17.58
C TYR A 190 -9.91 -1.50 -16.41
N PHE A 191 -10.00 -0.18 -16.63
CA PHE A 191 -9.57 0.81 -15.66
C PHE A 191 -10.63 1.86 -15.36
N THR A 192 -10.37 2.64 -14.32
CA THR A 192 -11.09 3.88 -14.06
C THR A 192 -10.10 4.94 -13.65
N ILE A 193 -10.18 6.07 -14.33
CA ILE A 193 -9.16 7.11 -14.23
C ILE A 193 -9.68 8.24 -13.36
N TYR A 194 -8.81 8.75 -12.50
CA TYR A 194 -9.06 9.91 -11.67
C TYR A 194 -8.00 10.97 -11.89
N VAL A 195 -8.45 12.20 -12.16
CA VAL A 195 -7.62 13.37 -12.45
C VAL A 195 -8.14 14.58 -11.67
N PRO A 196 -7.26 15.52 -11.26
CA PRO A 196 -7.69 16.79 -10.73
C PRO A 196 -8.57 17.54 -11.72
N GLU A 197 -9.59 18.22 -11.21
CA GLU A 197 -10.49 19.06 -12.01
C GLU A 197 -9.64 20.08 -12.82
N GLY A 198 -9.82 20.13 -14.14
CA GLY A 198 -9.10 21.02 -15.06
C GLY A 198 -7.81 20.46 -15.66
N TYR A 199 -7.47 19.20 -15.34
CA TYR A 199 -6.31 18.46 -15.90
C TYR A 199 -6.73 17.28 -16.77
N GLU A 200 -8.00 17.21 -17.19
CA GLU A 200 -8.52 16.14 -18.03
C GLU A 200 -7.77 16.06 -19.36
N ARG A 201 -7.51 17.22 -19.99
CA ARG A 201 -6.74 17.30 -21.24
C ARG A 201 -5.29 16.86 -21.06
N ASP A 202 -4.64 17.29 -19.98
CA ASP A 202 -3.27 16.89 -19.66
C ASP A 202 -3.17 15.37 -19.47
N ALA A 203 -4.19 14.74 -18.88
CA ALA A 203 -4.25 13.30 -18.76
C ALA A 203 -4.44 12.59 -20.11
N LEU A 204 -5.21 13.14 -21.05
CA LEU A 204 -5.33 12.61 -22.41
C LEU A 204 -4.01 12.69 -23.20
N GLU A 205 -3.22 13.75 -22.98
CA GLU A 205 -1.89 13.89 -23.59
C GLU A 205 -0.91 12.82 -23.07
N LEU A 206 -1.00 12.47 -21.79
CA LEU A 206 -0.16 11.44 -21.17
C LEU A 206 -0.66 10.02 -21.46
N LEU A 207 -1.97 9.81 -21.55
CA LEU A 207 -2.61 8.52 -21.79
C LEU A 207 -2.89 8.34 -23.27
N THR A 208 -1.81 8.38 -24.06
CA THR A 208 -1.85 8.10 -25.49
C THR A 208 -2.37 6.68 -25.77
N PRO A 209 -2.83 6.38 -27.00
CA PRO A 209 -3.24 5.03 -27.37
C PRO A 209 -2.21 3.94 -27.06
N ASP A 210 -0.92 4.23 -27.22
CA ASP A 210 0.16 3.30 -26.93
C ASP A 210 0.30 3.03 -25.43
N VAL A 211 0.26 4.09 -24.59
CA VAL A 211 0.23 3.94 -23.12
C VAL A 211 -1.00 3.14 -22.69
N MET A 212 -2.17 3.42 -23.28
CA MET A 212 -3.41 2.70 -22.98
C MET A 212 -3.31 1.21 -23.31
N ALA A 213 -2.76 0.86 -24.48
CA ALA A 213 -2.55 -0.52 -24.88
C ALA A 213 -1.59 -1.24 -23.91
N CYS A 214 -0.45 -0.62 -23.59
CA CYS A 214 0.50 -1.17 -22.61
C CYS A 214 -0.15 -1.37 -21.22
N LEU A 215 -1.01 -0.44 -20.79
CA LEU A 215 -1.74 -0.58 -19.53
C LEU A 215 -2.72 -1.76 -19.56
N ILE A 216 -3.45 -1.97 -20.67
CA ILE A 216 -4.37 -3.11 -20.79
C ILE A 216 -3.60 -4.43 -20.71
N ASP A 217 -2.50 -4.54 -21.47
CA ASP A 217 -1.73 -5.77 -21.59
C ASP A 217 -0.98 -6.12 -20.30
N TYR A 218 -0.39 -5.12 -19.64
CA TYR A 218 0.53 -5.35 -18.52
C TYR A 218 0.04 -4.79 -17.19
N GLY A 219 -0.80 -3.75 -17.17
CA GLY A 219 -1.20 -3.03 -15.95
C GLY A 219 -2.49 -3.49 -15.28
N SER A 220 -3.31 -4.30 -15.95
CA SER A 220 -4.70 -4.60 -15.52
C SER A 220 -4.86 -5.30 -14.17
N ARG A 221 -3.76 -5.75 -13.57
CA ARG A 221 -3.70 -6.41 -12.26
C ARG A 221 -3.53 -5.45 -11.10
N TRP A 222 -3.15 -4.20 -11.36
CA TRP A 222 -2.66 -3.32 -10.32
C TRP A 222 -3.26 -1.93 -10.40
N ASP A 223 -3.43 -1.33 -9.23
CA ASP A 223 -3.78 0.08 -9.16
C ASP A 223 -2.49 0.90 -9.29
N ILE A 224 -2.57 1.94 -10.12
CA ILE A 224 -1.42 2.77 -10.51
C ILE A 224 -1.71 4.21 -10.12
N GLU A 225 -0.70 4.89 -9.57
CA GLU A 225 -0.75 6.30 -9.18
C GLU A 225 0.47 7.01 -9.73
N VAL A 226 0.25 8.01 -10.60
CA VAL A 226 1.27 8.97 -10.99
C VAL A 226 1.14 10.17 -10.07
N ILE A 227 2.24 10.54 -9.44
CA ILE A 227 2.28 11.67 -8.52
C ILE A 227 3.67 12.29 -8.46
N ASP A 228 3.71 13.61 -8.62
CA ASP A 228 4.97 14.35 -8.78
C ASP A 228 5.81 13.69 -9.89
N ASP A 229 7.05 13.30 -9.60
CA ASP A 229 7.95 12.61 -10.53
C ASP A 229 7.95 11.08 -10.34
N ARG A 230 6.87 10.49 -9.82
CA ARG A 230 6.80 9.07 -9.49
C ARG A 230 5.60 8.37 -10.10
N LEU A 231 5.84 7.20 -10.68
CA LEU A 231 4.84 6.18 -10.99
C LEU A 231 4.86 5.15 -9.86
N GLN A 232 3.74 5.00 -9.18
CA GLN A 232 3.58 4.09 -8.06
C GLN A 232 2.53 3.04 -8.36
N LEU A 233 2.72 1.88 -7.75
CA LEU A 233 1.81 0.75 -7.88
C LEU A 233 1.68 0.09 -6.51
N ALA A 234 0.46 -0.31 -6.17
CA ALA A 234 0.20 -1.11 -4.98
C ALA A 234 -0.67 -2.33 -5.29
N SER A 235 -0.32 -3.46 -4.70
CA SER A 235 -1.12 -4.69 -4.76
C SER A 235 -1.27 -5.28 -3.37
N SER A 236 -2.52 -5.40 -2.91
CA SER A 236 -2.85 -6.06 -1.64
C SER A 236 -2.80 -7.59 -1.74
N ARG A 237 -2.66 -8.15 -2.95
CA ARG A 237 -2.60 -9.59 -3.20
C ARG A 237 -1.16 -10.09 -3.01
N VAL A 238 -0.77 -10.33 -1.77
CA VAL A 238 0.55 -10.87 -1.43
C VAL A 238 0.45 -12.34 -1.03
N THR A 239 1.02 -13.22 -1.85
CA THR A 239 1.16 -14.64 -1.54
C THR A 239 2.59 -15.09 -1.78
N ALA A 240 3.16 -15.88 -0.86
CA ALA A 240 4.55 -16.33 -0.93
C ALA A 240 4.86 -17.15 -2.20
N ARG A 241 3.85 -17.84 -2.75
CA ARG A 241 3.96 -18.70 -3.93
C ARG A 241 4.14 -17.92 -5.25
N SER A 242 3.70 -16.66 -5.30
CA SER A 242 3.69 -15.84 -6.53
C SER A 242 4.87 -14.88 -6.65
N ASP A 243 5.80 -14.89 -5.70
CA ASP A 243 6.82 -13.85 -5.55
C ASP A 243 7.72 -13.65 -6.76
N ALA A 244 8.24 -14.73 -7.34
CA ALA A 244 9.10 -14.65 -8.53
C ALA A 244 8.32 -14.08 -9.72
N ALA A 245 7.17 -14.69 -10.05
CA ALA A 245 6.35 -14.27 -11.18
C ALA A 245 5.86 -12.81 -11.06
N GLU A 246 5.41 -12.39 -9.88
CA GLU A 246 4.95 -11.02 -9.65
C GLU A 246 6.11 -10.02 -9.69
N SER A 247 7.29 -10.36 -9.14
CA SER A 247 8.45 -9.46 -9.19
C SER A 247 8.94 -9.27 -10.61
N THR A 248 9.01 -10.36 -11.39
CA THR A 248 9.30 -10.30 -12.83
C THR A 248 8.25 -9.48 -13.58
N ALA A 249 6.96 -9.67 -13.29
CA ALA A 249 5.89 -8.91 -13.94
C ALA A 249 5.96 -7.41 -13.61
N LEU A 250 6.36 -7.03 -12.39
CA LEU A 250 6.59 -5.63 -12.01
C LEU A 250 7.81 -5.02 -12.72
N VAL A 251 8.88 -5.79 -12.94
CA VAL A 251 10.01 -5.34 -13.75
C VAL A 251 9.56 -5.09 -15.19
N TYR A 252 8.86 -6.04 -15.82
CA TYR A 252 8.31 -5.85 -17.16
C TYR A 252 7.33 -4.66 -17.25
N PHE A 253 6.49 -4.48 -16.23
CA PHE A 253 5.63 -3.30 -16.15
C PHE A 253 6.45 -2.00 -16.14
N ALA A 254 7.53 -1.95 -15.35
CA ALA A 254 8.43 -0.78 -15.31
C ALA A 254 9.07 -0.52 -16.68
N GLU A 255 9.48 -1.56 -17.38
CA GLU A 255 10.20 -1.47 -18.65
C GLU A 255 9.28 -1.18 -19.85
N LEU A 256 8.03 -1.65 -19.81
CA LEU A 256 7.08 -1.45 -20.92
C LEU A 256 6.19 -0.24 -20.66
N VAL A 257 5.37 -0.30 -19.61
CA VAL A 257 4.44 0.79 -19.28
C VAL A 257 5.17 2.01 -18.75
N GLY A 258 6.16 1.78 -17.88
CA GLY A 258 6.96 2.87 -17.32
C GLY A 258 7.79 3.61 -18.36
N ALA A 259 8.36 2.90 -19.35
CA ALA A 259 9.11 3.53 -20.44
C ALA A 259 8.21 4.31 -21.39
N GLU A 260 7.06 3.75 -21.78
CA GLU A 260 6.12 4.45 -22.67
C GLU A 260 5.56 5.71 -22.00
N LEU A 261 5.14 5.60 -20.72
CA LEU A 261 4.70 6.78 -19.97
C LEU A 261 5.84 7.79 -19.77
N ALA A 262 7.07 7.35 -19.52
CA ALA A 262 8.23 8.23 -19.40
C ALA A 262 8.54 8.94 -20.73
N HIS A 263 8.35 8.26 -21.86
CA HIS A 263 8.50 8.85 -23.19
C HIS A 263 7.51 9.99 -23.39
N GLN A 264 6.22 9.77 -23.13
CA GLN A 264 5.19 10.82 -23.20
C GLN A 264 5.43 11.95 -22.17
N ALA A 265 5.89 11.58 -20.97
CA ALA A 265 6.23 12.53 -19.91
C ALA A 265 7.40 13.46 -20.27
N ALA A 266 8.31 13.04 -21.14
CA ALA A 266 9.50 13.81 -21.48
C ALA A 266 9.18 15.13 -22.20
N SER A 267 8.07 15.19 -22.94
CA SER A 267 7.57 16.40 -23.63
C SER A 267 6.57 17.21 -22.79
N TYR A 268 6.05 16.65 -21.70
CA TYR A 268 5.00 17.29 -20.91
C TYR A 268 5.42 18.66 -20.36
N SER A 269 4.50 19.62 -20.42
CA SER A 269 4.69 20.98 -19.91
C SER A 269 3.36 21.57 -19.45
N ASP A 270 3.29 22.03 -18.20
CA ASP A 270 2.09 22.66 -17.66
C ASP A 270 2.17 24.20 -17.78
N PRO A 271 1.47 24.84 -18.73
CA PRO A 271 1.52 26.29 -18.90
C PRO A 271 0.97 27.06 -17.69
N ARG A 272 0.24 26.41 -16.80
CA ARG A 272 -0.36 27.01 -15.60
C ARG A 272 0.67 27.16 -14.47
N ALA A 273 1.81 26.46 -14.56
CA ALA A 273 2.85 26.47 -13.53
C ALA A 273 3.87 27.59 -13.73
N SER A 274 4.51 28.02 -12.64
CA SER A 274 5.58 29.05 -12.71
C SER A 274 6.80 28.60 -13.51
N ARG A 275 7.05 27.28 -13.57
CA ARG A 275 8.09 26.64 -14.37
C ARG A 275 7.49 25.47 -15.15
N PRO A 276 6.88 25.73 -16.33
CA PRO A 276 6.03 24.77 -17.02
C PRO A 276 6.64 23.38 -17.29
N ARG A 277 7.94 23.30 -17.58
CA ARG A 277 8.64 22.03 -17.87
C ARG A 277 9.15 21.29 -16.64
N ALA A 278 9.08 21.88 -15.45
CA ALA A 278 9.66 21.33 -14.24
C ALA A 278 8.64 21.18 -13.09
N GLN A 279 7.48 21.80 -13.22
CA GLN A 279 6.47 21.87 -12.18
C GLN A 279 5.08 21.71 -12.77
N VAL A 280 4.18 21.21 -11.93
CA VAL A 280 2.74 21.22 -12.16
C VAL A 280 2.12 22.27 -11.23
N ALA A 281 1.13 23.00 -11.72
CA ALA A 281 0.47 24.02 -10.94
C ALA A 281 -0.29 23.41 -9.76
N ALA A 282 -0.56 24.23 -8.73
CA ALA A 282 -1.04 23.74 -7.45
C ALA A 282 -2.31 22.86 -7.55
N GLN A 283 -3.19 23.16 -8.51
CA GLN A 283 -4.42 22.42 -8.78
C GLN A 283 -4.18 20.99 -9.29
N GLY A 284 -3.13 20.77 -10.09
CA GLY A 284 -2.84 19.45 -10.68
C GLY A 284 -2.00 18.53 -9.79
N ARG A 285 -1.41 19.07 -8.71
CA ARG A 285 -0.46 18.28 -7.89
C ARG A 285 -1.10 17.17 -7.09
N ARG A 286 -2.35 17.32 -6.63
CA ARG A 286 -3.00 16.33 -5.75
C ARG A 286 -4.49 16.20 -6.04
N LEU A 287 -4.96 14.97 -6.17
CA LEU A 287 -6.39 14.66 -6.17
C LEU A 287 -7.05 15.07 -4.85
N ARG A 288 -8.26 15.62 -4.95
CA ARG A 288 -9.12 15.84 -3.78
C ARG A 288 -9.58 14.47 -3.27
N ARG A 289 -9.46 14.26 -1.95
CA ARG A 289 -9.94 13.05 -1.27
C ARG A 289 -11.30 13.32 -0.66
N ARG A 290 -12.19 12.32 -0.64
CA ARG A 290 -13.47 12.45 0.09
C ARG A 290 -13.18 12.69 1.56
N SER A 291 -13.84 13.69 2.16
CA SER A 291 -13.71 13.94 3.60
C SER A 291 -14.48 12.88 4.37
N THR A 292 -13.77 11.99 5.05
CA THR A 292 -14.38 11.01 5.96
C THR A 292 -15.11 11.67 7.14
N ALA A 293 -14.78 12.92 7.48
CA ALA A 293 -15.45 13.65 8.56
C ALA A 293 -16.92 13.91 8.25
N TRP A 294 -17.25 14.27 7.00
CA TRP A 294 -18.63 14.50 6.58
C TRP A 294 -19.44 13.21 6.55
N THR A 295 -18.85 12.10 6.10
CA THR A 295 -19.53 10.79 6.14
C THR A 295 -19.77 10.31 7.57
N THR A 296 -18.82 10.54 8.49
CA THR A 296 -19.01 10.21 9.91
C THR A 296 -20.05 11.12 10.55
N ALA A 297 -20.04 12.42 10.27
CA ALA A 297 -21.04 13.36 10.78
C ALA A 297 -22.45 13.03 10.28
N ALA A 298 -22.60 12.70 8.99
CA ALA A 298 -23.87 12.26 8.43
C ALA A 298 -24.36 10.96 9.08
N PHE A 299 -23.46 9.99 9.29
CA PHE A 299 -23.79 8.72 9.96
C PHE A 299 -24.22 8.94 11.42
N VAL A 300 -23.51 9.79 12.17
CA VAL A 300 -23.90 10.19 13.53
C VAL A 300 -25.24 10.92 13.54
N GLY A 301 -25.48 11.79 12.56
CA GLY A 301 -26.77 12.47 12.39
C GLY A 301 -27.92 11.50 12.12
N VAL A 302 -27.71 10.50 11.27
CA VAL A 302 -28.69 9.43 11.00
C VAL A 302 -28.97 8.60 12.25
N ILE A 303 -27.93 8.20 12.99
CA ILE A 303 -28.11 7.49 14.28
C ILE A 303 -28.89 8.37 15.25
N GLY A 304 -28.55 9.65 15.37
CA GLY A 304 -29.26 10.60 16.22
C GLY A 304 -30.73 10.73 15.84
N ALA A 305 -31.04 10.85 14.55
CA ALA A 305 -32.41 10.89 14.05
C ALA A 305 -33.16 9.57 14.33
N MET A 306 -32.51 8.42 14.15
CA MET A 306 -33.10 7.10 14.41
C MET A 306 -33.40 6.89 15.90
N LEU A 307 -32.52 7.37 16.79
CA LEU A 307 -32.73 7.32 18.24
C LEU A 307 -33.79 8.34 18.71
N ALA A 308 -33.93 9.48 18.02
CA ALA A 308 -34.96 10.47 18.31
C ALA A 308 -36.33 10.10 17.76
N PHE A 309 -36.40 9.26 16.71
CA PHE A 309 -37.63 8.88 16.02
C PHE A 309 -38.73 8.33 16.95
N PRO A 310 -38.47 7.41 17.92
CA PRO A 310 -39.50 6.92 18.84
C PRO A 310 -40.10 8.02 19.71
N HIS A 311 -39.29 9.00 20.13
CA HIS A 311 -39.74 10.11 20.96
C HIS A 311 -40.57 11.13 20.19
N VAL A 312 -40.15 11.44 18.95
CA VAL A 312 -40.89 12.33 18.06
C VAL A 312 -42.21 11.69 17.62
N LEU A 313 -42.21 10.39 17.34
CA LEU A 313 -43.42 9.65 16.98
C LEU A 313 -44.40 9.55 18.16
N GLY A 314 -43.91 9.30 19.37
CA GLY A 314 -44.74 9.32 20.58
C GLY A 314 -45.39 10.67 20.81
N TRP A 315 -44.62 11.77 20.71
CA TRP A 315 -45.16 13.13 20.83
C TRP A 315 -46.20 13.50 19.75
N LEU A 316 -46.05 12.97 18.53
CA LEU A 316 -47.00 13.18 17.43
C LEU A 316 -48.29 12.36 17.59
N LEU A 317 -48.21 11.18 18.20
CA LEU A 317 -49.37 10.29 18.44
C LEU A 317 -50.15 10.66 19.71
N ASP A 318 -49.50 11.35 20.66
CA ASP A 318 -50.11 11.86 21.90
C ASP A 318 -50.81 13.22 21.70
N ARG A 319 -50.92 13.72 20.47
CA ARG A 319 -51.68 14.93 20.06
C ARG A 319 -52.98 14.56 19.39
#